data_AF-A0A7S0TIV5-F1
#
_entry.id   AF-A0A7S0TIV5-F1
#
_cell.length_a   1.000
_cell.length_b   1.000
_cell.length_c   1.000
_cell.angle_alpha   90.00
_cell.angle_beta   90.00
_cell.angle_gamma   90.00
#
_symmetry.space_group_name_H-M   'P 1'
#
loop_
_entity.id
_entity.type
_entity.pdbx_description
1 polymer ?
#
loop_
_entity_poly.entity_id
_entity_poly.type
_entity_poly.pdbx_seq_one_letter_code
_entity_poly.pdbx_strand_id
1 'polypeptide(L)'
;APCALIAPFPRPVDNLVLGTSYLDSSLGIRPRTAWQIDSFGHSRDTPVLLSRLGIQNLVASRFPTAIRSAMLSSQSLEGRWSSPSHPNSTIFVHATSKDSYTIPKGFDEEGRAFLPPSRDQEAQALVRECRVRASHYRTNNLLLLWGGDAKFRQAERQFERLERVMERVNGNSGEHGVAVRMASFA
;
A
#
# COMPACT_ATOMS: atom_id res chain seq x y z
N ALA A 1 -4.35 17.87 -7.16
CA ALA A 1 -3.32 16.82 -7.05
C ALA A 1 -2.49 16.82 -8.33
N PRO A 2 -1.14 16.87 -8.27
CA PRO A 2 -0.35 16.72 -9.48
C PRO A 2 -0.50 15.28 -9.98
N CYS A 3 -1.16 15.14 -11.12
CA CYS A 3 -1.28 13.86 -11.81
C CYS A 3 0.10 13.51 -12.41
N ALA A 4 0.62 12.33 -12.12
CA ALA A 4 1.93 11.87 -12.61
C ALA A 4 2.06 11.86 -14.14
N LEU A 5 0.94 11.92 -14.87
CA LEU A 5 0.88 11.94 -16.33
C LEU A 5 0.82 13.34 -16.97
N ILE A 6 0.48 14.40 -16.23
CA ILE A 6 0.18 15.73 -16.81
C ILE A 6 1.02 16.85 -16.20
N ALA A 7 1.78 16.58 -15.13
CA ALA A 7 2.68 17.59 -14.57
C ALA A 7 3.92 17.76 -15.47
N PRO A 8 4.21 18.97 -15.99
CA PRO A 8 5.46 19.23 -16.71
C PRO A 8 6.64 18.94 -15.78
N PHE A 9 7.67 18.34 -16.36
CA PHE A 9 8.80 17.69 -15.69
C PHE A 9 9.45 18.47 -14.52
N PRO A 10 9.53 19.83 -14.49
CA PRO A 10 10.09 20.53 -13.34
C PRO A 10 9.27 20.35 -12.06
N ARG A 11 7.92 20.35 -12.17
CA ARG A 11 7.06 20.48 -10.99
C ARG A 11 7.08 19.26 -10.05
N PRO A 12 7.04 18.01 -10.52
CA PRO A 12 7.16 16.85 -9.64
C PRO A 12 8.53 16.74 -8.98
N VAL A 13 9.60 17.11 -9.70
CA VAL A 13 10.97 17.07 -9.18
C VAL A 13 11.13 18.09 -8.07
N ASP A 14 10.78 19.35 -8.33
CA ASP A 14 10.90 20.44 -7.35
C ASP A 14 10.12 20.13 -6.07
N ASN A 15 8.91 19.59 -6.20
CA ASN A 15 8.09 19.23 -5.05
C ASN A 15 8.70 18.08 -4.22
N LEU A 16 9.24 17.05 -4.87
CA LEU A 16 9.91 15.95 -4.16
C LEU A 16 11.20 16.42 -3.50
N VAL A 17 12.00 17.25 -4.17
CA VAL A 17 13.23 17.83 -3.60
C VAL A 17 12.91 18.71 -2.41
N LEU A 18 11.91 19.58 -2.51
CA LEU A 18 11.48 20.44 -1.41
C LEU A 18 11.01 19.61 -0.21
N GLY A 19 10.14 18.63 -0.43
CA GLY A 19 9.59 17.79 0.63
C GLY A 19 10.66 16.92 1.31
N THR A 20 11.52 16.27 0.53
CA THR A 20 12.61 15.45 1.08
C THR A 20 13.65 16.27 1.81
N SER A 21 14.00 17.47 1.30
CA SER A 21 14.94 18.37 1.98
C SER A 21 14.37 18.89 3.31
N TYR A 22 13.07 19.19 3.36
CA TYR A 22 12.40 19.59 4.60
C TYR A 22 12.42 18.48 5.65
N LEU A 23 12.13 17.24 5.26
CA LEU A 23 12.17 16.08 6.17
C LEU A 23 13.58 15.83 6.71
N ASP A 24 14.60 15.96 5.87
CA ASP A 24 16.00 15.80 6.27
C ASP A 24 16.44 16.90 7.24
N SER A 25 16.17 18.16 6.91
CA SER A 25 16.61 19.30 7.72
C SER A 25 15.84 19.47 9.03
N SER A 26 14.53 19.17 9.02
CA SER A 26 13.66 19.41 10.17
C SER A 26 13.52 18.20 11.09
N LEU A 27 13.52 16.99 10.51
CA LEU A 27 13.27 15.74 11.26
C LEU A 27 14.46 14.77 11.22
N GLY A 28 15.50 15.02 10.42
CA GLY A 28 16.62 14.09 10.24
C GLY A 28 16.21 12.80 9.52
N ILE A 29 15.12 12.82 8.75
CA ILE A 29 14.54 11.63 8.11
C ILE A 29 14.72 11.70 6.59
N ARG A 30 15.26 10.62 6.02
CA ARG A 30 15.32 10.39 4.57
C ARG A 30 14.46 9.19 4.20
N PRO A 31 13.26 9.40 3.63
CA PRO A 31 12.37 8.30 3.23
C PRO A 31 13.04 7.38 2.22
N ARG A 32 12.95 6.05 2.44
CA ARG A 32 13.40 5.04 1.46
C ARG A 32 12.25 4.43 0.67
N THR A 33 11.02 4.70 1.08
CA THR A 33 9.81 4.16 0.47
C THR A 33 8.90 5.29 -0.01
N ALA A 34 8.55 5.27 -1.30
CA ALA A 34 7.54 6.15 -1.89
C ALA A 34 6.15 5.53 -1.82
N TRP A 35 5.13 6.39 -1.71
CA TRP A 35 3.73 6.02 -1.63
C TRP A 35 2.92 6.68 -2.75
N GLN A 36 2.56 5.92 -3.78
CA GLN A 36 1.87 6.42 -4.97
C GLN A 36 0.59 5.62 -5.25
N ILE A 37 -0.37 5.72 -4.33
CA ILE A 37 -1.61 4.92 -4.37
C ILE A 37 -2.74 5.53 -5.21
N ASP A 38 -2.70 6.83 -5.49
CA ASP A 38 -3.81 7.57 -6.11
C ASP A 38 -3.37 8.40 -7.32
N SER A 39 -2.42 7.87 -8.09
CA SER A 39 -2.11 8.39 -9.43
C SER A 39 -2.90 7.63 -10.48
N PHE A 40 -3.38 8.30 -11.52
CA PHE A 40 -4.05 7.62 -12.63
C PHE A 40 -3.02 7.02 -13.59
N GLY A 41 -2.33 5.97 -13.16
CA GLY A 41 -1.19 5.39 -13.85
C GLY A 41 0.16 5.93 -13.36
N HIS A 42 1.23 5.32 -13.85
CA HIS A 42 2.60 5.60 -13.43
C HIS A 42 3.50 5.87 -14.64
N SER A 43 4.40 6.85 -14.53
CA SER A 43 5.37 7.13 -15.57
C SER A 43 6.41 6.02 -15.66
N ARG A 44 6.86 5.71 -16.88
CA ARG A 44 7.93 4.73 -17.13
C ARG A 44 9.24 5.08 -16.41
N ASP A 45 9.49 6.36 -16.21
CA ASP A 45 10.72 6.88 -15.60
C ASP A 45 10.59 7.17 -14.10
N THR A 46 9.48 6.77 -13.46
CA THR A 46 9.33 6.82 -12.00
C THR A 46 10.53 6.20 -11.26
N PRO A 47 11.07 5.02 -11.63
CA PRO A 47 12.27 4.47 -11.00
C PRO A 47 13.49 5.37 -11.07
N VAL A 48 13.65 6.14 -12.15
CA VAL A 48 14.79 7.03 -12.35
C VAL A 48 14.73 8.17 -11.35
N LEU A 49 13.57 8.81 -11.24
CA LEU A 49 13.35 9.90 -10.31
C LEU A 49 13.52 9.46 -8.86
N LEU A 50 12.85 8.36 -8.48
CA LEU A 50 12.88 7.86 -7.10
C LEU A 50 14.28 7.39 -6.68
N SER A 51 14.96 6.61 -7.51
CA SER A 51 16.31 6.12 -7.19
C SER A 51 17.33 7.25 -7.02
N ARG A 52 17.23 8.33 -7.80
CA ARG A 52 18.09 9.53 -7.66
C ARG A 52 17.85 10.29 -6.36
N LEU A 53 16.65 10.19 -5.78
CA LEU A 53 16.31 10.76 -4.48
C LEU A 53 16.64 9.81 -3.31
N GLY A 54 17.28 8.66 -3.58
CA GLY A 54 17.61 7.66 -2.56
C GLY A 54 16.43 6.76 -2.14
N ILE A 55 15.28 6.88 -2.82
CA ILE A 55 14.11 6.02 -2.60
C ILE A 55 14.33 4.69 -3.31
N GLN A 56 14.14 3.61 -2.57
CA GLN A 56 14.43 2.23 -2.99
C GLN A 56 13.17 1.41 -3.22
N ASN A 57 12.08 1.76 -2.55
CA ASN A 57 10.81 1.04 -2.60
C ASN A 57 9.68 1.96 -3.07
N LEU A 58 8.70 1.39 -3.76
CA LEU A 58 7.48 2.06 -4.17
C LEU A 58 6.28 1.18 -3.86
N VAL A 59 5.31 1.72 -3.13
CA VAL A 59 3.97 1.14 -3.08
C VAL A 59 3.07 1.88 -4.06
N ALA A 60 2.53 1.14 -5.02
CA ALA A 60 1.77 1.67 -6.13
C ALA A 60 0.39 1.01 -6.22
N SER A 61 -0.58 1.76 -6.73
CA SER A 61 -1.94 1.29 -7.02
C SER A 61 -2.42 1.96 -8.30
N ARG A 62 -3.59 1.56 -8.84
CA ARG A 62 -4.15 2.04 -10.11
C ARG A 62 -3.27 1.75 -11.34
N PHE A 63 -3.12 0.46 -11.62
CA PHE A 63 -2.59 -0.02 -12.90
C PHE A 63 -3.72 -0.20 -13.92
N PRO A 64 -3.47 -0.03 -15.23
CA PRO A 64 -4.44 -0.37 -16.26
C PRO A 64 -4.97 -1.80 -16.10
N THR A 65 -6.28 -2.00 -16.29
CA THR A 65 -6.97 -3.27 -16.00
C THR A 65 -6.29 -4.49 -16.63
N ALA A 66 -5.85 -4.38 -17.89
CA ALA A 66 -5.16 -5.47 -18.58
C ALA A 66 -3.83 -5.87 -17.91
N ILE A 67 -3.00 -4.87 -17.56
CA ILE A 67 -1.73 -5.10 -16.85
C ILE A 67 -2.00 -5.69 -15.47
N ARG A 68 -2.99 -5.13 -14.76
CA ARG A 68 -3.38 -5.59 -13.43
C ARG A 68 -3.80 -7.07 -13.44
N SER A 69 -4.68 -7.46 -14.36
CA SER A 69 -5.13 -8.86 -14.49
C SER A 69 -3.97 -9.81 -14.78
N ALA A 70 -3.02 -9.39 -15.63
CA ALA A 70 -1.82 -10.17 -15.90
C ALA A 70 -0.90 -10.29 -14.66
N MET A 71 -0.75 -9.23 -13.87
CA MET A 71 0.02 -9.28 -12.61
C MET A 71 -0.63 -10.17 -11.56
N LEU A 72 -1.97 -10.14 -11.45
CA LEU A 72 -2.72 -10.98 -10.51
C LEU A 72 -2.64 -12.47 -10.86
N SER A 73 -2.66 -12.82 -12.15
CA SER A 73 -2.60 -14.22 -12.60
C SER A 73 -1.18 -14.80 -12.56
N SER A 74 -0.15 -13.97 -12.79
CA SER A 74 1.26 -14.38 -12.79
C SER A 74 1.98 -14.13 -11.45
N GLN A 75 1.23 -13.69 -10.42
CA GLN A 75 1.74 -13.30 -9.11
C GLN A 75 2.92 -12.31 -9.23
N SER A 76 2.83 -11.34 -10.13
CA SER A 76 3.90 -10.38 -10.43
C SER A 76 3.61 -8.98 -9.89
N LEU A 77 2.81 -8.88 -8.83
CA LEU A 77 2.53 -7.61 -8.13
C LEU A 77 3.76 -7.06 -7.41
N GLU A 78 4.76 -7.90 -7.16
CA GLU A 78 6.01 -7.53 -6.51
C GLU A 78 7.18 -7.81 -7.45
N GLY A 79 8.10 -6.84 -7.57
CA GLY A 79 9.24 -6.99 -8.45
C GLY A 79 10.16 -5.78 -8.50
N ARG A 80 11.28 -5.96 -9.20
CA ARG A 80 12.19 -4.86 -9.51
C ARG A 80 11.74 -4.14 -10.77
N TRP A 81 11.62 -2.83 -10.70
CA TRP A 81 11.28 -1.98 -11.83
C TRP A 81 12.43 -1.04 -12.16
N SER A 82 12.88 -1.08 -13.41
CA SER A 82 13.85 -0.17 -13.99
C SER A 82 13.28 0.47 -15.25
N SER A 83 13.73 1.68 -15.57
CA SER A 83 13.44 2.27 -16.88
C SER A 83 14.35 1.66 -17.94
N PRO A 84 13.86 1.33 -19.16
CA PRO A 84 14.71 0.86 -20.25
C PRO A 84 15.86 1.80 -20.59
N SER A 85 15.65 3.12 -20.45
CA SER A 85 16.68 4.13 -20.74
C SER A 85 17.72 4.27 -19.62
N HIS A 86 17.42 3.77 -18.42
CA HIS A 86 18.27 3.87 -17.24
C HIS A 86 18.20 2.56 -16.44
N PRO A 87 18.78 1.46 -16.96
CA PRO A 87 18.65 0.14 -16.34
C PRO A 87 19.24 0.08 -14.93
N ASN A 88 20.27 0.90 -14.65
CA ASN A 88 20.90 0.98 -13.32
C ASN A 88 20.02 1.67 -12.28
N SER A 89 19.00 2.42 -12.70
CA SER A 89 18.02 3.06 -11.81
C SER A 89 16.86 2.10 -11.56
N THR A 90 17.04 1.23 -10.57
CA THR A 90 16.05 0.21 -10.20
C THR A 90 15.51 0.46 -8.80
N ILE A 91 14.20 0.23 -8.63
CA ILE A 91 13.51 0.24 -7.34
C ILE A 91 12.73 -1.07 -7.17
N PHE A 92 12.42 -1.44 -5.93
CA PHE A 92 11.44 -2.49 -5.64
C PHE A 92 10.03 -1.88 -5.68
N VAL A 93 9.08 -2.56 -6.31
CA VAL A 93 7.68 -2.13 -6.37
C VAL A 93 6.79 -3.18 -5.74
N HIS A 94 5.88 -2.71 -4.89
CA HIS A 94 4.74 -3.47 -4.42
C HIS A 94 3.46 -2.84 -5.00
N ALA A 95 2.81 -3.56 -5.90
CA ALA A 95 1.48 -3.21 -6.41
C ALA A 95 0.39 -3.77 -5.51
N THR A 96 -0.62 -2.97 -5.21
CA THR A 96 -1.76 -3.41 -4.39
C THR A 96 -2.61 -4.47 -5.12
N SER A 97 -3.03 -5.52 -4.41
CA SER A 97 -3.85 -6.61 -4.95
C SER A 97 -5.33 -6.28 -5.18
N LYS A 98 -5.82 -5.15 -4.66
CA LYS A 98 -7.10 -4.53 -5.07
C LYS A 98 -6.88 -3.21 -5.83
N ASP A 99 -7.79 -2.91 -6.74
CA ASP A 99 -7.86 -1.58 -7.39
C ASP A 99 -8.56 -0.56 -6.47
N SER A 100 -8.12 -0.56 -5.22
CA SER A 100 -8.56 0.34 -4.17
C SER A 100 -7.49 0.36 -3.08
N TYR A 101 -7.25 1.52 -2.50
CA TYR A 101 -6.38 1.73 -1.35
C TYR A 101 -7.15 1.84 -0.04
N THR A 102 -8.45 1.52 -0.04
CA THR A 102 -9.31 1.67 1.13
C THR A 102 -9.22 0.48 2.09
N ILE A 103 -9.65 0.71 3.35
CA ILE A 103 -9.94 -0.33 4.35
C ILE A 103 -10.75 -1.44 3.69
N PRO A 104 -10.48 -2.73 4.00
CA PRO A 104 -11.30 -3.84 3.54
C PRO A 104 -12.79 -3.62 3.85
N LYS A 105 -13.65 -4.00 2.91
CA LYS A 105 -15.10 -3.83 3.07
C LYS A 105 -15.58 -4.48 4.37
N GLY A 106 -16.39 -3.74 5.14
CA GLY A 106 -16.94 -4.20 6.42
C GLY A 106 -16.11 -3.83 7.66
N PHE A 107 -14.91 -3.26 7.50
CA PHE A 107 -14.02 -2.88 8.62
C PHE A 107 -13.90 -1.36 8.84
N ASP A 108 -14.60 -0.55 8.06
CA ASP A 108 -14.56 0.91 8.13
C ASP A 108 -15.60 1.45 9.12
N GLU A 109 -15.15 1.94 10.28
CA GLU A 109 -15.99 2.51 11.35
C GLU A 109 -16.55 3.89 11.01
N GLU A 110 -15.88 4.63 10.12
CA GLU A 110 -16.29 5.99 9.77
C GLU A 110 -17.28 6.03 8.59
N GLY A 111 -17.53 4.87 7.96
CA GLY A 111 -18.51 4.70 6.89
C GLY A 111 -19.82 4.09 7.38
N ARG A 112 -20.67 3.66 6.43
CA ARG A 112 -21.79 2.76 6.75
C ARG A 112 -21.22 1.36 7.01
N ALA A 113 -20.66 1.15 8.20
CA ALA A 113 -20.11 -0.13 8.61
C ALA A 113 -21.25 -1.16 8.68
N PHE A 114 -21.22 -2.19 7.82
CA PHE A 114 -21.95 -3.42 8.13
C PHE A 114 -21.14 -4.14 9.20
N LEU A 115 -21.57 -4.03 10.45
CA LEU A 115 -20.93 -4.74 11.55
C LEU A 115 -21.25 -6.24 11.41
N PRO A 116 -20.24 -7.11 11.31
CA PRO A 116 -20.48 -8.54 11.41
C PRO A 116 -21.13 -8.86 12.76
N PRO A 117 -22.07 -9.82 12.82
CA PRO A 117 -22.87 -10.07 14.01
C PRO A 117 -22.07 -10.70 15.18
N SER A 118 -20.83 -11.17 14.94
CA SER A 118 -19.95 -11.66 16.02
C SER A 118 -18.46 -11.38 15.74
N ARG A 119 -17.67 -11.36 16.83
CA ARG A 119 -16.20 -11.20 16.77
C ARG A 119 -15.51 -12.30 15.97
N ASP A 120 -16.05 -13.52 16.00
CA ASP A 120 -15.49 -14.66 15.27
C ASP A 120 -15.73 -14.54 13.77
N GLN A 121 -16.92 -14.10 13.37
CA GLN A 121 -17.21 -13.85 11.97
C GLN A 121 -16.39 -12.69 11.41
N GLU A 122 -16.10 -11.69 12.24
CA GLU A 122 -15.20 -10.58 11.90
C GLU A 122 -13.76 -11.05 11.67
N ALA A 123 -13.21 -11.85 12.59
CA ALA A 123 -11.88 -12.45 12.46
C ALA A 123 -11.79 -13.33 11.20
N GLN A 124 -12.80 -14.19 10.97
CA GLN A 124 -12.87 -15.02 9.77
C GLN A 124 -12.95 -14.19 8.48
N ALA A 125 -13.68 -13.06 8.49
CA ALA A 125 -13.74 -12.16 7.35
C ALA A 125 -12.37 -11.54 7.04
N LEU A 126 -11.61 -11.13 8.06
CA LEU A 126 -10.26 -10.60 7.89
C LEU A 126 -9.32 -11.69 7.34
N VAL A 127 -9.35 -12.89 7.93
CA VAL A 127 -8.54 -14.03 7.47
C VAL A 127 -8.84 -14.39 6.01
N ARG A 128 -10.13 -14.40 5.61
CA ARG A 128 -10.51 -14.61 4.20
C ARG A 128 -9.94 -13.54 3.29
N GLU A 129 -10.06 -12.27 3.66
CA GLU A 129 -9.48 -11.16 2.89
C GLU A 129 -7.96 -11.29 2.77
N CYS A 130 -7.27 -11.63 3.85
CA CYS A 130 -5.83 -11.89 3.84
C CYS A 130 -5.47 -13.04 2.90
N ARG A 131 -6.16 -14.18 2.97
CA ARG A 131 -5.88 -15.35 2.11
C ARG A 131 -6.13 -15.06 0.63
N VAL A 132 -7.24 -14.39 0.31
CA VAL A 132 -7.55 -13.99 -1.06
C VAL A 132 -6.51 -13.03 -1.61
N ARG A 133 -6.05 -12.06 -0.82
CA ARG A 133 -5.01 -11.14 -1.28
C ARG A 133 -3.64 -11.82 -1.38
N ALA A 134 -3.29 -12.67 -0.42
CA ALA A 134 -2.01 -13.37 -0.38
C ALA A 134 -1.80 -14.31 -1.57
N SER A 135 -2.86 -14.89 -2.14
CA SER A 135 -2.76 -15.76 -3.31
C SER A 135 -2.22 -15.06 -4.57
N HIS A 136 -2.23 -13.72 -4.60
CA HIS A 136 -1.68 -12.91 -5.69
C HIS A 136 -0.21 -12.51 -5.50
N TYR A 137 0.40 -12.85 -4.36
CA TYR A 137 1.78 -12.56 -4.03
C TYR A 137 2.61 -13.85 -3.95
N ARG A 138 3.93 -13.70 -4.09
CA ARG A 138 4.88 -14.83 -4.04
C ARG A 138 5.40 -15.11 -2.63
N THR A 139 5.24 -14.15 -1.73
CA THR A 139 5.77 -14.21 -0.37
C THR A 139 4.65 -14.43 0.64
N ASN A 140 5.03 -14.83 1.85
CA ASN A 140 4.12 -15.01 2.97
C ASN A 140 3.83 -13.69 3.73
N ASN A 141 4.34 -12.56 3.24
CA ASN A 141 4.11 -11.25 3.81
C ASN A 141 3.09 -10.51 2.96
N LEU A 142 1.91 -10.25 3.53
CA LEU A 142 0.88 -9.47 2.87
C LEU A 142 0.84 -8.06 3.45
N LEU A 143 0.93 -7.08 2.58
CA LEU A 143 0.54 -5.72 2.92
C LEU A 143 -0.99 -5.55 2.81
N LEU A 144 -1.62 -5.21 3.91
CA LEU A 144 -3.03 -4.85 3.96
C LEU A 144 -3.20 -3.35 4.24
N LEU A 145 -3.71 -2.61 3.24
CA LEU A 145 -3.98 -1.19 3.41
C LEU A 145 -5.18 -0.97 4.32
N TRP A 146 -5.00 -0.11 5.33
CA TRP A 146 -6.01 0.27 6.29
C TRP A 146 -6.16 1.79 6.29
N GLY A 147 -6.93 2.32 5.36
CA GLY A 147 -7.18 3.76 5.26
C GLY A 147 -8.18 4.13 4.15
N GLY A 148 -8.06 5.33 3.60
CA GLY A 148 -8.92 5.82 2.54
C GLY A 148 -8.97 7.34 2.52
N ASP A 149 -9.79 7.91 1.65
CA ASP A 149 -9.92 9.35 1.50
C ASP A 149 -10.40 9.99 2.79
N ALA A 150 -9.59 10.89 3.35
CA ALA A 150 -9.90 11.67 4.56
C ALA A 150 -10.39 10.81 5.74
N LYS A 151 -9.80 9.61 5.89
CA LYS A 151 -10.03 8.68 7.01
C LYS A 151 -9.24 9.06 8.26
N PHE A 152 -9.56 8.37 9.35
CA PHE A 152 -8.99 8.59 10.68
C PHE A 152 -9.44 9.91 11.33
N ARG A 153 -10.67 10.33 11.06
CA ARG A 153 -11.34 11.41 11.81
C ARG A 153 -11.68 10.98 13.24
N GLN A 154 -11.99 9.69 13.42
CA GLN A 154 -12.19 9.04 14.72
C GLN A 154 -11.17 7.89 14.83
N ALA A 155 -9.88 8.26 14.80
CA ALA A 155 -8.78 7.31 14.76
C ALA A 155 -8.85 6.27 15.90
N GLU A 156 -9.18 6.70 17.11
CA GLU A 156 -9.34 5.83 18.29
C GLU A 156 -10.27 4.65 18.01
N ARG A 157 -11.51 4.90 17.57
CA ARG A 157 -12.47 3.83 17.25
C ARG A 157 -11.96 2.87 16.17
N GLN A 158 -11.30 3.41 15.15
CA GLN A 158 -10.77 2.60 14.07
C GLN A 158 -9.59 1.72 14.52
N PHE A 159 -8.72 2.22 15.40
CA PHE A 159 -7.60 1.47 15.97
C PHE A 159 -8.06 0.47 17.02
N GLU A 160 -8.97 0.82 17.93
CA GLU A 160 -9.56 -0.10 18.91
C GLU A 160 -10.22 -1.30 18.23
N ARG A 161 -10.96 -1.06 17.14
CA ARG A 161 -11.55 -2.14 16.34
C ARG A 161 -10.47 -2.99 15.68
N LEU A 162 -9.46 -2.37 15.07
CA LEU A 162 -8.37 -3.10 14.43
C LEU A 162 -7.64 -4.00 15.44
N GLU A 163 -7.29 -3.47 16.61
CA GLU A 163 -6.65 -4.22 17.70
C GLU A 163 -7.49 -5.41 18.15
N ARG A 164 -8.76 -5.18 18.46
CA ARG A 164 -9.71 -6.24 18.84
C ARG A 164 -9.80 -7.37 17.82
N VAL A 165 -9.81 -7.04 16.53
CA VAL A 165 -9.85 -8.05 15.45
C VAL A 165 -8.51 -8.78 15.33
N MET A 166 -7.39 -8.06 15.38
CA MET A 166 -6.06 -8.65 15.34
C MET A 166 -5.82 -9.61 16.50
N GLU A 167 -6.18 -9.22 17.73
CA GLU A 167 -6.10 -10.08 18.91
C GLU A 167 -6.88 -11.38 18.70
N ARG A 168 -8.10 -11.29 18.17
CA ARG A 168 -8.92 -12.48 17.93
C ARG A 168 -8.33 -13.38 16.85
N VAL A 169 -7.78 -12.81 15.78
CA VAL A 169 -7.10 -13.58 14.72
C VAL A 169 -5.83 -14.24 15.26
N ASN A 170 -5.00 -13.48 15.99
CA ASN A 170 -3.71 -13.95 16.49
C ASN A 170 -3.85 -15.00 17.60
N GLY A 171 -4.89 -14.89 18.44
CA GLY A 171 -5.23 -15.88 19.46
C GLY A 171 -5.59 -17.26 18.88
N ASN A 172 -6.00 -17.31 17.60
CA ASN A 172 -6.29 -18.54 16.86
C ASN A 172 -5.34 -18.73 15.65
N SER A 173 -4.14 -18.13 15.69
CA SER A 173 -3.20 -18.14 14.57
C SER A 173 -2.78 -19.54 14.12
N GLY A 174 -2.72 -20.52 15.03
CA GLY A 174 -2.45 -21.92 14.69
C GLY A 174 -3.53 -22.57 13.81
N GLU A 175 -4.79 -22.19 14.00
CA GLU A 175 -5.92 -22.66 13.16
C GLU A 175 -6.02 -21.85 11.87
N HIS A 176 -5.80 -20.53 11.95
CA HIS A 176 -5.96 -19.64 10.81
C HIS A 176 -4.74 -19.61 9.87
N GLY A 177 -3.54 -19.97 10.34
CA GLY A 177 -2.30 -19.85 9.57
C GLY A 177 -1.98 -18.40 9.17
N VAL A 178 -2.52 -17.41 9.90
CA VAL A 178 -2.36 -15.98 9.64
C VAL A 178 -2.01 -15.30 10.95
N ALA A 179 -0.99 -14.45 10.91
CA ALA A 179 -0.64 -13.52 11.98
C ALA A 179 -0.71 -12.09 11.45
N VAL A 180 -1.38 -11.21 12.18
CA VAL A 180 -1.61 -9.81 11.79
C VAL A 180 -0.96 -8.89 12.81
N ARG A 181 -0.28 -7.85 12.32
CA ARG A 181 0.29 -6.79 13.16
C ARG A 181 0.19 -5.46 12.44
N MET A 182 0.17 -4.37 13.21
CA MET A 182 0.42 -3.05 12.63
C MET A 182 1.87 -2.97 12.15
N ALA A 183 2.07 -2.28 11.03
CA ALA A 183 3.37 -2.08 10.45
C ALA A 183 3.43 -0.71 9.77
N SER A 184 4.60 -0.10 9.80
CA SER A 184 4.96 1.04 8.96
C SER A 184 5.89 0.59 7.84
N PHE A 185 6.02 1.42 6.81
CA PHE A 185 7.01 1.23 5.75
C PHE A 185 8.30 1.94 6.15
N ALA A 186 9.39 1.19 6.21
CA ALA A 186 10.75 1.72 6.30
C ALA A 186 11.41 1.61 4.92
#